data_AF-A0AB37DIN4-F1
#
_entry.id   AF-A0AB37DIN4-F1
#
_cell.length_a   1.000
_cell.length_b   1.000
_cell.length_c   1.000
_cell.angle_alpha   90.00
_cell.angle_beta   90.00
_cell.angle_gamma   90.00
#
_symmetry.space_group_name_H-M   'P 1'
#
loop_
_entity.id
_entity.type
_entity.pdbx_description
1 polymer ?
#
loop_
_entity_poly.entity_id
_entity_poly.type
_entity_poly.pdbx_seq_one_letter_code
_entity_poly.pdbx_strand_id
1 'polypeptide(L)'
;MAMSLIIVGSLFMIINSFSVAGWSDWLSKTVVHGVSLAQILAKITNGSFGIMGLIAAFGIAWSYANQHKTDGVSAGIIYASVFFILIPSIMSGDKVPVEGFPYTYLGSRGLFVAIIFGLLSAWIFQWFITTIFKLKCQLLYHLLWLRVFQLMIAPMVNAITTYCAMNLGLVPLCNGTVIPWTMPPIISGFLATGSIAGSILQVINIILDILIYLPFIAALNKRQLIEEDKTE
;
A
#
# COMPACT_ATOMS: atom_id res chain seq x y z
N MET A 1 20.73 -5.58 1.64
CA MET A 1 20.03 -4.84 0.56
C MET A 1 20.53 -3.40 0.41
N ALA A 2 20.61 -2.59 1.47
CA ALA A 2 21.10 -1.21 1.38
C ALA A 2 22.58 -1.08 0.91
N MET A 3 23.45 -2.04 1.24
CA MET A 3 24.87 -1.97 0.88
C MET A 3 25.12 -2.00 -0.64
N SER A 4 24.38 -2.81 -1.40
CA SER A 4 24.51 -2.88 -2.86
C SER A 4 24.14 -1.55 -3.53
N LEU A 5 23.11 -0.88 -3.02
CA LEU A 5 22.66 0.43 -3.52
C LEU A 5 23.68 1.54 -3.22
N ILE A 6 24.27 1.52 -2.02
CA ILE A 6 25.33 2.46 -1.62
C ILE A 6 26.56 2.30 -2.51
N ILE A 7 26.95 1.06 -2.83
CA ILE A 7 28.10 0.79 -3.71
C ILE A 7 27.88 1.41 -5.09
N VAL A 8 26.72 1.17 -5.70
CA VAL A 8 26.38 1.75 -7.01
C VAL A 8 26.33 3.27 -6.95
N GLY A 9 25.64 3.85 -5.97
CA GLY A 9 25.56 5.31 -5.80
C GLY A 9 26.91 5.98 -5.58
N SER A 10 27.79 5.34 -4.80
CA SER A 10 29.14 5.84 -4.50
C SER A 10 30.07 5.82 -5.72
N LEU A 11 29.95 4.81 -6.59
CA LEU A 11 30.75 4.74 -7.82
C LEU A 11 30.47 5.93 -8.75
N PHE A 12 29.20 6.27 -8.96
CA PHE A 12 28.82 7.43 -9.77
C PHE A 12 29.12 8.77 -9.08
N MET A 13 29.08 8.82 -7.74
CA MET A 13 29.49 10.01 -7.00
C MET A 13 30.98 10.31 -7.20
N ILE A 14 31.82 9.28 -7.19
CA ILE A 14 33.27 9.40 -7.42
C ILE A 14 33.53 9.90 -8.84
N ILE A 15 32.84 9.35 -9.85
CA ILE A 15 32.96 9.79 -11.25
C ILE A 15 32.55 11.26 -11.41
N ASN A 16 31.47 11.68 -10.72
CA ASN A 16 31.01 13.07 -10.74
C ASN A 16 31.95 14.03 -10.01
N SER A 17 32.58 13.58 -8.93
CA SER A 17 33.41 14.41 -8.04
C SER A 17 34.91 14.26 -8.29
N PHE A 18 35.30 13.70 -9.43
CA PHE A 18 36.69 13.47 -9.77
C PHE A 18 37.39 14.81 -10.04
N SER A 19 38.24 15.22 -9.10
CA SER A 19 38.86 16.56 -9.04
C SER A 19 40.04 16.72 -10.02
N VAL A 20 39.78 16.56 -11.32
CA VAL A 20 40.72 16.89 -12.41
C VAL A 20 40.19 18.11 -13.16
N ALA A 21 41.05 19.13 -13.33
CA ALA A 21 40.67 20.43 -13.89
C ALA A 21 39.99 20.32 -15.27
N GLY A 22 40.43 19.41 -16.15
CA GLY A 22 39.81 19.17 -17.46
C GLY A 22 38.54 18.31 -17.45
N TRP A 23 38.31 17.53 -16.38
CA TRP A 23 37.20 16.58 -16.28
C TRP A 23 35.91 17.25 -15.81
N SER A 24 36.00 18.11 -14.80
CA SER A 24 34.87 18.89 -14.28
C SER A 24 34.28 19.85 -15.33
N ASP A 25 35.15 20.47 -16.14
CA ASP A 25 34.77 21.34 -17.25
C ASP A 25 34.17 20.56 -18.44
N TRP A 26 34.63 19.33 -18.70
CA TRP A 26 34.09 18.48 -19.75
C TRP A 26 32.70 17.93 -19.40
N LEU A 27 32.50 17.52 -18.15
CA LEU A 27 31.21 17.03 -17.62
C LEU A 27 30.09 18.08 -17.63
N SER A 28 30.44 19.34 -17.42
CA SER A 28 29.50 20.46 -17.45
C SER A 28 29.16 20.92 -18.88
N LYS A 29 30.09 20.78 -19.83
CA LYS A 29 29.91 21.17 -21.24
C LYS A 29 29.29 20.09 -22.12
N THR A 30 29.44 18.82 -21.74
CA THR A 30 28.85 17.70 -22.48
C THR A 30 27.37 17.58 -22.14
N VAL A 31 26.54 18.16 -23.00
CA VAL A 31 25.08 18.16 -22.88
C VAL A 31 24.51 17.00 -23.69
N VAL A 32 23.78 16.12 -23.03
CA VAL A 32 23.00 15.05 -23.67
C VAL A 32 21.54 15.38 -23.40
N HIS A 33 20.76 15.66 -24.45
CA HIS A 33 19.33 15.98 -24.36
C HIS A 33 18.99 17.17 -23.43
N GLY A 34 19.78 18.25 -23.45
CA GLY A 34 19.50 19.48 -22.69
C GLY A 34 19.83 19.40 -21.19
N VAL A 35 20.42 18.30 -20.73
CA VAL A 35 20.85 18.09 -19.33
C VAL A 35 22.36 17.84 -19.32
N SER A 36 23.09 18.46 -18.39
CA SER A 36 24.54 18.24 -18.25
C SER A 36 24.82 16.83 -17.76
N LEU A 37 25.92 16.23 -18.21
CA LEU A 37 26.32 14.88 -17.76
C LEU A 37 26.55 14.84 -16.24
N ALA A 38 27.02 15.95 -15.66
CA ALA A 38 27.11 16.14 -14.20
C ALA A 38 25.74 16.04 -13.49
N GLN A 39 24.68 16.62 -14.06
CA GLN A 39 23.32 16.51 -13.51
C GLN A 39 22.76 15.10 -13.61
N ILE A 40 23.08 14.36 -14.68
CA ILE A 40 22.68 12.95 -14.84
C ILE A 40 23.37 12.09 -13.77
N LEU A 41 24.68 12.25 -13.60
CA LEU A 41 25.44 11.54 -12.57
C LEU A 41 24.95 11.89 -11.16
N ALA A 42 24.70 13.17 -10.89
CA ALA A 42 24.11 13.62 -9.62
C ALA A 42 22.71 13.04 -9.40
N LYS A 43 21.89 12.91 -10.44
CA LYS A 43 20.57 12.27 -10.36
C LYS A 43 20.68 10.79 -10.01
N ILE A 44 21.67 10.07 -10.56
CA ILE A 44 21.92 8.65 -10.24
C ILE A 44 22.37 8.50 -8.78
N THR A 45 23.30 9.35 -8.33
CA THR A 45 23.77 9.38 -6.93
C THR A 45 22.62 9.71 -5.98
N ASN A 46 21.83 10.74 -6.27
CA ASN A 46 20.67 11.13 -5.47
C ASN A 46 19.56 10.07 -5.50
N GLY A 47 19.34 9.39 -6.63
CA GLY A 47 18.38 8.29 -6.74
C GLY A 47 18.80 7.07 -5.90
N SER A 48 20.09 6.86 -5.69
CA SER A 48 20.63 5.76 -4.86
C SER A 48 20.60 6.11 -3.38
N PHE A 49 21.23 7.22 -2.99
CA PHE A 49 21.29 7.63 -1.57
C PHE A 49 19.97 8.18 -1.05
N GLY A 50 19.14 8.74 -1.92
CA GLY A 50 17.86 9.37 -1.58
C GLY A 50 16.73 8.39 -1.30
N ILE A 51 16.85 7.10 -1.63
CA ILE A 51 15.85 6.05 -1.27
C ILE A 51 16.39 5.07 -0.23
N MET A 52 17.59 5.31 0.29
CA MET A 52 18.29 4.40 1.18
C MET A 52 17.51 4.14 2.48
N GLY A 53 16.83 5.14 3.03
CA GLY A 53 15.99 5.01 4.22
C GLY A 53 14.80 4.07 3.98
N LEU A 54 14.14 4.17 2.82
CA LEU A 54 13.03 3.29 2.43
C LEU A 54 13.49 1.83 2.25
N ILE A 55 14.62 1.60 1.58
CA ILE A 55 15.14 0.24 1.35
C ILE A 55 15.67 -0.37 2.66
N ALA A 56 16.29 0.44 3.51
CA ALA A 56 16.71 0.01 4.84
C ALA A 56 15.52 -0.33 5.73
N ALA A 57 14.47 0.50 5.72
CA ALA A 57 13.21 0.25 6.41
C ALA A 57 12.65 -1.13 6.06
N PHE A 58 12.41 -1.37 4.77
CA PHE A 58 11.92 -2.66 4.29
C PHE A 58 12.84 -3.81 4.72
N GLY A 59 14.16 -3.65 4.54
CA GLY A 59 15.13 -4.70 4.84
C GLY A 59 15.21 -5.07 6.33
N ILE A 60 15.08 -4.10 7.23
CA ILE A 60 15.11 -4.32 8.68
C ILE A 60 13.86 -5.09 9.11
N ALA A 61 12.67 -4.65 8.68
CA ALA A 61 11.42 -5.32 9.00
C ALA A 61 11.36 -6.74 8.41
N TRP A 62 11.80 -6.90 7.15
CA TRP A 62 11.89 -8.20 6.48
C TRP A 62 12.84 -9.15 7.22
N SER A 63 14.05 -8.68 7.57
CA SER A 63 15.04 -9.49 8.28
C SER A 63 14.59 -9.86 9.70
N TYR A 64 13.91 -8.96 10.40
CA TYR A 64 13.37 -9.22 11.73
C TYR A 64 12.28 -10.30 11.71
N ALA A 65 11.30 -10.19 10.80
CA ALA A 65 10.24 -11.18 10.65
C ALA A 65 10.77 -12.55 10.20
N ASN A 66 11.75 -12.59 9.29
CA ASN A 66 12.38 -13.84 8.86
C ASN A 66 13.09 -14.58 10.01
N GLN A 67 13.73 -13.85 10.93
CA GLN A 67 14.35 -14.45 12.12
C GLN A 67 13.32 -15.12 13.04
N HIS A 68 12.09 -14.60 13.07
CA HIS A 68 10.99 -15.14 13.86
C HIS A 68 10.06 -16.11 13.10
N LYS A 69 10.47 -16.57 11.90
CA LYS A 69 9.72 -17.51 11.04
C LYS A 69 8.31 -17.02 10.67
N THR A 70 8.11 -15.71 10.55
CA THR A 70 6.88 -15.12 10.02
C THR A 70 7.11 -14.55 8.62
N ASP A 71 6.02 -14.17 7.95
CA ASP A 71 6.09 -13.63 6.59
C ASP A 71 6.83 -12.28 6.56
N GLY A 72 8.10 -12.33 6.17
CA GLY A 72 8.97 -11.16 6.07
C GLY A 72 8.58 -10.19 4.96
N VAL A 73 7.98 -10.66 3.87
CA VAL A 73 7.56 -9.78 2.77
C VAL A 73 6.41 -8.90 3.23
N SER A 74 5.42 -9.48 3.90
CA SER A 74 4.32 -8.71 4.50
C SER A 74 4.81 -7.70 5.53
N ALA A 75 5.71 -8.09 6.44
CA ALA A 75 6.29 -7.19 7.43
C ALA A 75 7.03 -6.00 6.77
N GLY A 76 7.80 -6.29 5.71
CA GLY A 76 8.52 -5.29 4.95
C GLY A 76 7.60 -4.28 4.25
N ILE A 77 6.55 -4.74 3.57
CA ILE A 77 5.60 -3.88 2.85
C ILE A 77 4.82 -2.98 3.83
N ILE A 78 4.34 -3.55 4.94
CA ILE A 78 3.63 -2.78 5.98
C ILE A 78 4.53 -1.65 6.48
N TYR A 79 5.81 -1.95 6.75
CA TYR A 79 6.71 -0.94 7.26
C TYR A 79 7.11 0.12 6.22
N ALA A 80 7.23 -0.25 4.94
CA ALA A 80 7.42 0.73 3.86
C ALA A 80 6.27 1.75 3.80
N SER A 81 5.03 1.30 4.02
CA SER A 81 3.86 2.18 4.10
C SER A 81 3.91 3.10 5.32
N VAL A 82 4.26 2.58 6.49
CA VAL A 82 4.44 3.39 7.72
C VAL A 82 5.54 4.44 7.53
N PHE A 83 6.61 4.09 6.82
CA PHE A 83 7.70 5.01 6.52
C PHE A 83 7.23 6.21 5.69
N PHE A 84 6.38 5.99 4.66
CA PHE A 84 5.80 7.09 3.90
C PHE A 84 4.85 7.97 4.72
N ILE A 85 4.14 7.40 5.70
CA ILE A 85 3.27 8.17 6.61
C ILE A 85 4.10 9.05 7.55
N LEU A 86 5.28 8.59 7.97
CA LEU A 86 6.17 9.33 8.88
C LEU A 86 6.92 10.48 8.20
N ILE A 87 7.05 10.45 6.87
CA ILE A 87 7.74 11.51 6.13
C ILE A 87 6.77 12.68 5.90
N PRO A 88 7.13 13.91 6.31
CA PRO A 88 6.32 15.08 5.99
C PRO A 88 6.31 15.31 4.48
N SER A 89 5.11 15.39 3.89
CA SER A 89 4.95 15.85 2.51
C SER A 89 5.16 17.37 2.47
N ILE A 90 6.02 17.83 1.57
CA ILE A 90 6.16 19.27 1.33
C ILE A 90 5.22 19.65 0.18
N MET A 91 4.39 20.66 0.42
CA MET A 91 3.59 21.31 -0.60
C MET A 91 4.46 22.41 -1.22
N SER A 92 4.91 22.22 -2.46
CA SER A 92 5.68 23.25 -3.17
C SER A 92 4.92 23.69 -4.40
N GLY A 93 4.28 24.87 -4.32
CA GLY A 93 3.76 25.60 -5.49
C GLY A 93 2.39 26.22 -5.27
N ASP A 94 2.32 27.55 -5.35
CA ASP A 94 1.13 28.39 -5.07
C ASP A 94 -0.10 28.19 -5.99
N LYS A 95 -0.11 27.26 -6.97
CA LYS A 95 -1.28 27.06 -7.86
C LYS A 95 -1.63 25.61 -8.25
N VAL A 96 -0.90 24.61 -7.74
CA VAL A 96 -1.29 23.19 -7.76
C VAL A 96 -0.61 22.53 -6.57
N PRO A 97 -1.35 21.85 -5.66
CA PRO A 97 -0.73 21.12 -4.56
C PRO A 97 0.04 19.93 -5.13
N VAL A 98 1.32 20.15 -5.44
CA VAL A 98 2.23 19.06 -5.78
C VAL A 98 2.74 18.51 -4.45
N GLU A 99 2.08 17.47 -3.96
CA GLU A 99 2.58 16.69 -2.83
C GLU A 99 3.84 15.94 -3.26
N GLY A 100 5.00 16.49 -2.89
CA GLY A 100 6.29 15.90 -3.16
C GLY A 100 6.86 15.23 -1.92
N PHE A 101 7.45 14.04 -2.12
CA PHE A 101 8.27 13.41 -1.10
C PHE A 101 9.72 13.93 -1.20
N PRO A 102 10.22 14.67 -0.21
CA PRO A 102 11.58 15.19 -0.23
C PRO A 102 12.63 14.08 -0.11
N TYR A 103 13.52 13.95 -1.10
CA TYR A 103 14.66 12.99 -1.09
C TYR A 103 15.55 13.12 0.15
N THR A 104 15.56 14.30 0.79
CA THR A 104 16.32 14.56 2.01
C THR A 104 15.90 13.68 3.18
N TYR A 105 14.59 13.39 3.31
CA TYR A 105 14.05 12.57 4.39
C TYR A 105 13.96 11.09 3.99
N LEU A 106 13.82 10.76 2.69
CA LEU A 106 13.88 9.37 2.22
C LEU A 106 15.32 8.82 2.25
N GLY A 107 16.32 9.69 2.25
CA GLY A 107 17.73 9.33 2.28
C GLY A 107 18.29 9.11 3.69
N SER A 108 19.53 9.52 3.92
CA SER A 108 20.26 9.26 5.17
C SER A 108 19.64 9.90 6.42
N ARG A 109 18.93 11.04 6.29
CA ARG A 109 18.32 11.71 7.46
C ARG A 109 17.13 10.92 8.04
N GLY A 110 16.39 10.20 7.20
CA GLY A 110 15.31 9.31 7.67
C GLY A 110 15.78 7.94 8.11
N LEU A 111 17.05 7.58 7.91
CA LEU A 111 17.56 6.24 8.21
C LEU A 111 17.45 5.91 9.72
N PHE A 112 17.71 6.88 10.59
CA PHE A 112 17.60 6.67 12.03
C PHE A 112 16.15 6.37 12.45
N VAL A 113 15.20 7.13 11.89
CA VAL A 113 13.75 6.91 12.10
C VAL A 113 13.33 5.56 11.51
N ALA A 114 13.84 5.20 10.34
CA ALA A 114 13.60 3.92 9.67
C ALA A 114 14.03 2.70 10.53
N ILE A 115 15.12 2.84 11.27
CA ILE A 115 15.62 1.74 12.13
C ILE A 115 14.71 1.56 13.35
N ILE A 116 14.43 2.65 14.07
CA ILE A 116 13.65 2.60 15.32
C ILE A 116 12.23 2.11 15.06
N PHE A 117 11.53 2.76 14.13
CA PHE A 117 10.16 2.41 13.84
C PHE A 117 10.07 1.07 13.08
N GLY A 118 11.12 0.65 12.38
CA GLY A 118 11.14 -0.60 11.62
C GLY A 118 11.19 -1.81 12.53
N LEU A 119 12.06 -1.77 13.53
CA LEU A 119 12.10 -2.80 14.58
C LEU A 119 10.80 -2.82 15.39
N LEU A 120 10.27 -1.64 15.75
CA LEU A 120 9.03 -1.53 16.52
C LEU A 120 7.82 -2.08 15.73
N SER A 121 7.67 -1.69 14.46
CA SER A 121 6.58 -2.17 13.61
C SER A 121 6.68 -3.67 13.33
N ALA A 122 7.89 -4.19 13.11
CA ALA A 122 8.10 -5.62 12.88
C ALA A 122 7.82 -6.44 14.15
N TRP A 123 8.16 -5.91 15.33
CA TRP A 123 7.79 -6.50 16.61
C TRP A 123 6.27 -6.55 16.81
N ILE A 124 5.55 -5.46 16.54
CA ILE A 124 4.08 -5.40 16.61
C ILE A 124 3.45 -6.42 15.65
N PHE A 125 3.95 -6.50 14.42
CA PHE A 125 3.47 -7.45 13.42
C PHE A 125 3.65 -8.90 13.88
N GLN A 126 4.82 -9.24 14.41
CA GLN A 126 5.10 -10.56 14.98
C GLN A 126 4.16 -10.90 16.13
N TRP A 127 3.96 -9.96 17.04
CA TRP A 127 3.08 -10.14 18.19
C TRP A 127 1.64 -10.39 17.75
N PHE A 128 1.15 -9.66 16.75
CA PHE A 128 -0.21 -9.82 16.23
C PHE A 128 -0.43 -11.19 15.57
N ILE A 129 0.48 -11.61 14.68
CA ILE A 129 0.35 -12.90 13.99
C ILE A 129 0.46 -14.06 14.97
N THR A 130 1.43 -14.06 15.88
CA THR A 130 1.61 -15.16 16.83
C THR A 130 0.45 -15.27 17.82
N THR A 131 -0.16 -14.15 18.22
CA THR A 131 -1.32 -14.12 19.13
C THR A 131 -2.60 -14.58 18.42
N ILE A 132 -2.87 -14.10 17.21
CA ILE A 132 -4.08 -14.46 16.46
C ILE A 132 -4.01 -15.89 15.92
N PHE A 133 -2.84 -16.35 15.46
CA PHE A 133 -2.71 -17.70 14.92
C PHE A 133 -2.86 -18.76 16.01
N LYS A 134 -2.33 -18.52 17.23
CA LYS A 134 -2.64 -19.37 18.40
C LYS A 134 -4.14 -19.46 18.69
N LEU A 135 -4.89 -18.40 18.42
CA LEU A 135 -6.34 -18.36 18.64
C LEU A 135 -7.16 -19.05 17.52
N LYS A 136 -6.62 -19.16 16.29
CA LYS A 136 -7.34 -19.62 15.09
C LYS A 136 -6.95 -21.01 14.60
N CYS A 137 -5.86 -21.59 15.09
CA CYS A 137 -5.23 -22.78 14.50
C CYS A 137 -6.05 -24.08 14.58
N GLN A 138 -7.26 -24.06 15.15
CA GLN A 138 -8.15 -25.23 15.14
C GLN A 138 -9.22 -25.23 14.03
N LEU A 139 -9.45 -24.15 13.26
CA LEU A 139 -10.70 -24.05 12.46
C LEU A 139 -10.61 -23.45 11.03
N LEU A 140 -9.42 -23.20 10.46
CA LEU A 140 -9.30 -22.17 9.41
C LEU A 140 -9.16 -22.64 7.95
N TYR A 141 -8.71 -23.86 7.64
CA TYR A 141 -8.30 -24.17 6.26
C TYR A 141 -9.48 -24.40 5.29
N HIS A 142 -10.61 -24.93 5.75
CA HIS A 142 -11.76 -25.20 4.86
C HIS A 142 -12.66 -23.96 4.63
N LEU A 143 -12.74 -23.05 5.61
CA LEU A 143 -13.54 -21.82 5.53
C LEU A 143 -12.99 -20.78 4.54
N LEU A 144 -11.70 -20.83 4.22
CA LEU A 144 -11.05 -19.84 3.36
C LEU A 144 -11.62 -19.85 1.93
N TRP A 145 -11.91 -21.03 1.37
CA TRP A 145 -12.46 -21.14 0.01
C TRP A 145 -13.86 -20.53 -0.12
N LEU A 146 -14.72 -20.75 0.88
CA LEU A 146 -16.07 -20.18 0.91
C LEU A 146 -16.04 -18.64 1.01
N ARG A 147 -15.10 -18.09 1.78
CA ARG A 147 -14.92 -16.63 1.91
C ARG A 147 -14.37 -15.98 0.65
N VAL A 148 -13.46 -16.65 -0.07
CA VAL A 148 -12.91 -16.13 -1.33
C VAL A 148 -13.98 -16.08 -2.42
N PHE A 149 -14.81 -17.12 -2.51
CA PHE A 149 -15.94 -17.15 -3.46
C PHE A 149 -16.92 -15.99 -3.22
N GLN A 150 -17.25 -15.75 -1.95
CA GLN A 150 -18.08 -14.63 -1.52
C GLN A 150 -17.47 -13.25 -1.84
N LEU A 151 -16.16 -13.08 -1.65
CA LEU A 151 -15.46 -11.83 -1.96
C LEU A 151 -15.51 -11.47 -3.44
N MET A 152 -15.66 -12.45 -4.34
CA MET A 152 -15.73 -12.21 -5.79
C MET A 152 -17.17 -11.97 -6.26
N ILE A 153 -18.16 -12.67 -5.71
CA ILE A 153 -19.54 -12.57 -6.19
C ILE A 153 -20.21 -11.27 -5.78
N ALA A 154 -20.05 -10.85 -4.52
CA ALA A 154 -20.67 -9.63 -4.01
C ALA A 154 -20.31 -8.38 -4.86
N PRO A 155 -19.03 -8.08 -5.15
CA PRO A 155 -18.70 -6.93 -5.98
C PRO A 155 -19.15 -7.08 -7.44
N MET A 156 -19.22 -8.30 -7.99
CA MET A 156 -19.76 -8.53 -9.33
C MET A 156 -21.26 -8.23 -9.40
N VAL A 157 -22.03 -8.70 -8.42
CA VAL A 157 -23.47 -8.42 -8.34
C VAL A 157 -23.70 -6.91 -8.18
N ASN A 158 -22.97 -6.26 -7.28
CA ASN A 158 -23.06 -4.82 -7.07
C ASN A 158 -22.69 -4.01 -8.32
N ALA A 159 -21.69 -4.45 -9.09
CA ALA A 159 -21.34 -3.81 -10.35
C ALA A 159 -22.46 -3.94 -11.39
N ILE A 160 -23.05 -5.14 -11.52
CA ILE A 160 -24.12 -5.41 -12.47
C ILE A 160 -25.39 -4.63 -12.12
N THR A 161 -25.82 -4.66 -10.86
CA THR A 161 -27.02 -3.94 -10.40
C THR A 161 -26.87 -2.43 -10.57
N THR A 162 -25.69 -1.90 -10.26
CA THR A 162 -25.38 -0.48 -10.41
C THR A 162 -25.38 -0.07 -11.87
N TYR A 163 -24.76 -0.87 -12.75
CA TYR A 163 -24.76 -0.61 -14.19
C TYR A 163 -26.18 -0.63 -14.77
N CYS A 164 -27.00 -1.63 -14.42
CA CYS A 164 -28.39 -1.72 -14.86
C CYS A 164 -29.23 -0.53 -14.37
N ALA A 165 -29.09 -0.14 -13.11
CA ALA A 165 -29.82 1.00 -12.54
C ALA A 165 -29.46 2.33 -13.21
N MET A 166 -28.19 2.51 -13.57
CA MET A 166 -27.74 3.70 -14.31
C MET A 166 -28.20 3.66 -15.77
N ASN A 167 -28.14 2.51 -16.43
CA ASN A 167 -28.58 2.36 -17.83
C ASN A 167 -30.09 2.54 -18.01
N LEU A 168 -30.90 2.18 -17.00
CA LEU A 168 -32.35 2.39 -16.96
C LEU A 168 -32.74 3.84 -16.58
N GLY A 169 -31.77 4.71 -16.30
CA GLY A 169 -32.01 6.10 -15.89
C GLY A 169 -32.60 6.26 -14.48
N LEU A 170 -32.59 5.20 -13.67
CA LEU A 170 -33.10 5.22 -12.29
C LEU A 170 -32.16 5.97 -11.33
N VAL A 171 -30.86 6.01 -11.65
CA VAL A 171 -29.82 6.67 -10.86
C VAL A 171 -28.94 7.50 -11.78
N PRO A 172 -28.66 8.78 -11.44
CA PRO A 172 -27.75 9.60 -12.24
C PRO A 172 -26.33 9.03 -12.26
N LEU A 173 -25.59 9.31 -13.33
CA LEU A 173 -24.20 8.89 -13.49
C LEU A 173 -23.30 9.54 -12.43
N CYS A 174 -22.21 8.86 -12.06
CA CYS A 174 -21.28 9.35 -11.04
C CYS A 174 -20.62 10.67 -11.48
N ASN A 175 -20.61 11.67 -10.59
CA ASN A 175 -20.17 13.05 -10.85
C ASN A 175 -18.63 13.23 -10.83
N GLY A 176 -17.85 12.14 -10.90
CA GLY A 176 -16.39 12.18 -10.92
C GLY A 176 -15.72 12.57 -9.58
N THR A 177 -16.47 12.60 -8.48
CA THR A 177 -15.93 12.87 -7.15
C THR A 177 -15.15 11.65 -6.64
N VAL A 178 -13.88 11.87 -6.24
CA VAL A 178 -13.07 10.81 -5.64
C VAL A 178 -13.54 10.61 -4.20
N ILE A 179 -14.30 9.54 -3.99
CA ILE A 179 -14.86 9.19 -2.69
C ILE A 179 -13.92 8.23 -1.96
N PRO A 180 -13.47 8.57 -0.74
CA PRO A 180 -12.70 7.65 0.07
C PRO A 180 -13.50 6.36 0.32
N TRP A 181 -12.86 5.21 0.13
CA TRP A 181 -13.45 3.89 0.40
C TRP A 181 -13.81 3.68 1.89
N THR A 182 -13.34 4.56 2.77
CA THR A 182 -13.67 4.59 4.20
C THR A 182 -14.98 5.32 4.50
N MET A 183 -15.61 5.95 3.52
CA MET A 183 -16.87 6.66 3.72
C MET A 183 -18.03 5.66 3.90
N PRO A 184 -18.94 5.87 4.88
CA PRO A 184 -20.07 4.96 5.08
C PRO A 184 -20.88 4.77 3.80
N PRO A 185 -21.29 3.53 3.46
CA PRO A 185 -21.92 3.20 2.18
C PRO A 185 -23.10 4.10 1.81
N ILE A 186 -23.95 4.51 2.76
CA ILE A 186 -25.13 5.34 2.44
C ILE A 186 -24.73 6.76 1.98
N ILE A 187 -23.70 7.33 2.63
CA ILE A 187 -23.21 8.68 2.36
C ILE A 187 -22.38 8.69 1.07
N SER A 188 -21.65 7.60 0.82
CA SER A 188 -20.91 7.36 -0.42
C SER A 188 -21.82 7.43 -1.65
N GLY A 189 -23.01 6.82 -1.60
CA GLY A 189 -23.92 6.80 -2.75
C GLY A 189 -24.47 8.18 -3.13
N PHE A 190 -24.78 9.00 -2.11
CA PHE A 190 -25.23 10.38 -2.31
C PHE A 190 -24.13 11.25 -2.92
N LEU A 191 -22.92 11.15 -2.39
CA LEU A 191 -21.81 11.98 -2.85
C LEU A 191 -21.26 11.55 -4.22
N ALA A 192 -21.44 10.28 -4.59
CA ALA A 192 -21.00 9.76 -5.88
C ALA A 192 -21.88 10.28 -7.02
N THR A 193 -23.19 10.37 -6.79
CA THR A 193 -24.19 10.68 -7.83
C THR A 193 -24.82 12.06 -7.65
N GLY A 194 -24.59 12.74 -6.53
CA GLY A 194 -25.23 14.01 -6.17
C GLY A 194 -26.74 13.90 -5.92
N SER A 195 -27.29 12.68 -5.81
CA SER A 195 -28.73 12.43 -5.70
C SER A 195 -29.04 11.35 -4.67
N ILE A 196 -30.21 11.46 -4.04
CA ILE A 196 -30.75 10.49 -3.08
C ILE A 196 -30.93 9.11 -3.73
N ALA A 197 -31.14 9.07 -5.05
CA ALA A 197 -31.25 7.82 -5.82
C ALA A 197 -30.00 6.93 -5.69
N GLY A 198 -28.81 7.52 -5.59
CA GLY A 198 -27.57 6.76 -5.38
C GLY A 198 -27.49 6.11 -4.01
N SER A 199 -27.96 6.79 -2.95
CA SER A 199 -28.05 6.20 -1.62
C SER A 199 -29.09 5.07 -1.56
N ILE A 200 -30.22 5.21 -2.25
CA ILE A 200 -31.26 4.16 -2.32
C ILE A 200 -30.70 2.92 -3.01
N LEU A 201 -30.00 3.08 -4.13
CA LEU A 201 -29.33 1.97 -4.81
C LEU A 201 -28.30 1.29 -3.90
N GLN A 202 -27.59 2.06 -3.08
CA GLN A 202 -26.62 1.50 -2.14
C GLN A 202 -27.28 0.69 -1.03
N VAL A 203 -28.46 1.11 -0.54
CA VAL A 203 -29.27 0.31 0.40
C VAL A 203 -29.74 -1.00 -0.25
N ILE A 204 -30.17 -0.95 -1.52
CA ILE A 204 -30.57 -2.16 -2.27
C ILE A 204 -29.39 -3.12 -2.42
N ASN A 205 -28.21 -2.61 -2.77
CA ASN A 205 -26.99 -3.42 -2.88
C ASN A 205 -26.61 -4.06 -1.53
N ILE A 206 -26.74 -3.34 -0.41
CA ILE A 206 -26.52 -3.90 0.93
C ILE A 206 -27.52 -5.03 1.23
N ILE A 207 -28.78 -4.87 0.86
CA ILE A 207 -29.79 -5.92 1.05
C ILE A 207 -29.45 -7.15 0.21
N LEU A 208 -29.04 -6.96 -1.04
CA LEU A 208 -28.58 -8.05 -1.91
C LEU A 208 -27.35 -8.75 -1.35
N ASP A 209 -26.39 -8.00 -0.84
CA ASP A 209 -25.21 -8.54 -0.18
C ASP A 209 -25.60 -9.39 1.04
N ILE A 210 -26.53 -8.91 1.87
CA ILE A 210 -27.05 -9.69 3.01
C ILE A 210 -27.70 -11.00 2.53
N LEU A 211 -28.55 -10.94 1.51
CA LEU A 211 -29.22 -12.13 0.96
C LEU A 211 -28.22 -13.14 0.38
N ILE A 212 -27.18 -12.66 -0.30
CA ILE A 212 -26.08 -13.49 -0.79
C ILE A 212 -25.31 -14.07 0.39
N TYR A 213 -25.09 -13.31 1.48
CA TYR A 213 -24.33 -13.75 2.66
C TYR A 213 -25.06 -14.83 3.49
N LEU A 214 -26.38 -14.73 3.66
CA LEU A 214 -27.16 -15.62 4.53
C LEU A 214 -26.95 -17.12 4.28
N PRO A 215 -27.04 -17.66 3.05
CA PRO A 215 -26.82 -19.09 2.81
C PRO A 215 -25.37 -19.53 3.12
N PHE A 216 -24.39 -18.64 2.92
CA PHE A 216 -23.00 -18.95 3.27
C PHE A 216 -22.80 -18.98 4.77
N ILE A 217 -23.32 -18.01 5.52
CA ILE A 217 -23.23 -18.01 6.99
C ILE A 217 -23.89 -19.27 7.56
N ALA A 218 -25.07 -19.64 7.07
CA ALA A 218 -25.75 -20.87 7.49
C ALA A 218 -24.93 -22.13 7.18
N ALA A 219 -24.31 -22.21 5.99
CA ALA A 219 -23.43 -23.31 5.61
C ALA A 219 -22.15 -23.37 6.46
N LEU A 220 -21.60 -22.22 6.85
CA LEU A 220 -20.44 -22.12 7.72
C LEU A 220 -20.77 -22.60 9.14
N ASN A 221 -21.83 -22.08 9.75
CA ASN A 221 -22.25 -22.47 11.10
C ASN A 221 -22.52 -23.98 11.18
N LYS A 222 -23.18 -24.55 10.17
CA LYS A 222 -23.44 -26.00 10.12
C LYS A 222 -22.16 -26.83 10.09
N ARG A 223 -21.09 -26.35 9.45
CA ARG A 223 -19.80 -27.06 9.38
C ARG A 223 -18.98 -26.91 10.64
N GLN A 224 -19.03 -25.74 11.29
CA GLN A 224 -18.37 -25.53 12.59
C GLN A 224 -18.94 -26.46 13.66
N LEU A 225 -20.27 -26.59 13.72
CA LEU A 225 -20.93 -27.51 14.65
C LEU A 225 -20.53 -28.99 14.43
N ILE A 226 -20.37 -29.42 13.17
CA ILE A 226 -19.92 -30.79 12.83
C ILE A 226 -18.46 -31.03 13.24
N GLU A 227 -17.63 -29.99 13.26
CA GLU A 227 -16.23 -30.09 13.68
C GLU A 227 -16.12 -30.09 15.21
N GLU A 228 -16.92 -29.30 15.91
CA GLU A 228 -17.01 -29.31 17.39
C GLU A 228 -17.44 -30.70 17.90
N ASP A 229 -18.47 -31.30 17.30
CA ASP A 229 -19.01 -32.64 17.65
C ASP A 229 -18.05 -33.80 17.34
N LYS A 230 -17.00 -33.57 16.53
CA LYS A 230 -15.93 -34.55 16.25
C LYS A 230 -14.73 -34.44 17.19
N THR A 231 -14.68 -33.37 17.97
CA THR A 231 -13.56 -33.06 18.86
C THR A 231 -13.85 -33.46 20.32
N GLU A 232 -15.11 -33.81 20.63
CA GLU A 232 -15.54 -34.49 21.86
C GLU A 232 -15.53 -36.03 21.69
#